data_AF-A0A9E2BIM5-F1
#
_entry.id   AF-A0A9E2BIM5-F1
#
_cell.length_a   1.000
_cell.length_b   1.000
_cell.length_c   1.000
_cell.angle_alpha   90.00
_cell.angle_beta   90.00
_cell.angle_gamma   90.00
#
_symmetry.space_group_name_H-M   'P 1'
#
loop_
_entity.id
_entity.type
_entity.pdbx_description
1 polymer ?
#
loop_
_entity_poly.entity_id
_entity_poly.type
_entity_poly.pdbx_seq_one_letter_code
_entity_poly.pdbx_strand_id
1 'polypeptide(L)'
;MNAKINAGIDKLIWQGKKGSEFNFSAGFDGLLKLIESDIDTLKLNASIGSLAIQGISIASNGVVTVASTATLKTGDYVTITGANANTRVGGIGINGQSFRITVVNASTFQLNAKTTGTATATAGTVHMLNAGNVIEVLTAIYNACPDKVKHADDFFLAIPMHIADAYRLNLAANSTGLGAYFTGEKPLNFLGKALIEMPYFNHNTIVAVRKSNLFFGTDLLSDFNSVQVVDMRASTADQKVRYRSNFAVDVNFAFGGEIVVYRP
;
A
#
# COMPACT_ATOMS: atom_id res chain seq x y z
N MET A 1 -23.71 0.63 -5.99
CA MET A 1 -23.43 -0.73 -5.46
C MET A 1 -22.19 -1.35 -6.10
N ASN A 2 -21.99 -1.24 -7.43
CA ASN A 2 -20.81 -1.77 -8.14
C ASN A 2 -19.44 -1.24 -7.63
N ALA A 3 -19.30 0.06 -7.39
CA ALA A 3 -17.99 0.63 -7.01
C ALA A 3 -17.45 0.16 -5.65
N LYS A 4 -18.33 -0.15 -4.68
CA LYS A 4 -17.91 -0.61 -3.35
C LYS A 4 -17.55 -2.08 -3.32
N ILE A 5 -18.20 -2.89 -4.15
CA ILE A 5 -17.89 -4.33 -4.27
C ILE A 5 -16.54 -4.50 -4.97
N ASN A 6 -16.32 -3.80 -6.08
CA ASN A 6 -15.04 -3.84 -6.81
C ASN A 6 -13.88 -3.35 -5.94
N ALA A 7 -14.06 -2.26 -5.20
CA ALA A 7 -13.06 -1.76 -4.25
C ALA A 7 -12.70 -2.77 -3.15
N GLY A 8 -13.68 -3.53 -2.64
CA GLY A 8 -13.45 -4.55 -1.62
C GLY A 8 -12.69 -5.76 -2.15
N ILE A 9 -12.94 -6.16 -3.40
CA ILE A 9 -12.27 -7.28 -4.07
C ILE A 9 -10.81 -6.92 -4.42
N ASP A 10 -10.57 -5.72 -4.95
CA ASP A 10 -9.22 -5.26 -5.28
C ASP A 10 -8.32 -5.20 -4.04
N LYS A 11 -8.85 -4.62 -2.95
CA LYS A 11 -8.16 -4.57 -1.65
C LYS A 11 -7.85 -5.97 -1.11
N LEU A 12 -8.79 -6.91 -1.27
CA LEU A 12 -8.63 -8.30 -0.84
C LEU A 12 -7.48 -8.97 -1.59
N ILE A 13 -7.48 -8.95 -2.92
CA ILE A 13 -6.47 -9.62 -3.78
C ILE A 13 -5.05 -9.19 -3.40
N TRP A 14 -4.83 -7.90 -3.13
CA TRP A 14 -3.50 -7.37 -2.86
C TRP A 14 -3.09 -7.43 -1.39
N GLN A 15 -3.97 -7.04 -0.47
CA GLN A 15 -3.62 -6.88 0.95
C GLN A 15 -4.09 -8.03 1.85
N GLY A 16 -4.85 -8.98 1.30
CA GLY A 16 -5.49 -10.03 2.07
C GLY A 16 -6.67 -9.51 2.90
N LYS A 17 -7.16 -10.33 3.82
CA LYS A 17 -8.28 -9.98 4.70
C LYS A 17 -7.84 -8.93 5.73
N LYS A 18 -8.28 -7.68 5.53
CA LYS A 18 -8.18 -6.60 6.53
C LYS A 18 -9.57 -6.06 6.87
N GLY A 19 -10.20 -6.65 7.88
CA GLY A 19 -11.51 -6.22 8.41
C GLY A 19 -12.60 -7.31 8.35
N SER A 20 -13.83 -6.91 8.65
CA SER A 20 -15.03 -7.76 8.68
C SER A 20 -15.86 -7.72 7.40
N GLU A 21 -15.31 -7.17 6.32
CA GLU A 21 -16.02 -6.93 5.05
C GLU A 21 -16.35 -8.25 4.32
N PHE A 22 -15.57 -9.31 4.57
CA PHE A 22 -15.71 -10.62 3.95
C PHE A 22 -15.51 -11.75 4.97
N ASN A 23 -16.34 -12.78 4.88
CA ASN A 23 -16.23 -13.98 5.70
C ASN A 23 -15.53 -15.08 4.90
N PHE A 24 -14.36 -15.50 5.36
CA PHE A 24 -13.59 -16.60 4.79
C PHE A 24 -13.54 -17.76 5.78
N SER A 25 -13.55 -18.99 5.26
CA SER A 25 -13.33 -20.22 6.04
C SER A 25 -11.85 -20.46 6.37
N ALA A 26 -10.93 -19.81 5.66
CA ALA A 26 -9.48 -19.86 5.87
C ALA A 26 -8.85 -18.45 5.80
N GLY A 27 -7.60 -18.31 6.26
CA GLY A 27 -6.85 -17.06 6.13
C GLY A 27 -6.54 -16.77 4.66
N PHE A 28 -6.72 -15.50 4.23
CA PHE A 28 -6.32 -15.03 2.91
C PHE A 28 -5.32 -13.89 3.09
N ASP A 29 -4.07 -14.18 2.77
CA ASP A 29 -2.92 -13.30 3.03
C ASP A 29 -2.71 -12.24 1.95
N GLY A 30 -3.25 -12.47 0.73
CA GLY A 30 -3.13 -11.59 -0.42
C GLY A 30 -1.73 -11.62 -1.05
N LEU A 31 -1.63 -11.03 -2.25
CA LEU A 31 -0.43 -11.12 -3.07
C LEU A 31 0.78 -10.43 -2.42
N LEU A 32 0.59 -9.28 -1.75
CA LEU A 32 1.71 -8.55 -1.14
C LEU A 32 2.38 -9.35 -0.04
N LYS A 33 1.60 -9.97 0.84
CA LYS A 33 2.16 -10.77 1.93
C LYS A 33 2.82 -12.04 1.41
N LEU A 34 2.27 -12.66 0.36
CA LEU A 34 2.87 -13.81 -0.30
C LEU A 34 4.25 -13.44 -0.90
N ILE A 35 4.33 -12.36 -1.67
CA ILE A 35 5.59 -11.87 -2.25
C ILE A 35 6.58 -11.48 -1.15
N GLU A 36 6.13 -10.79 -0.09
CA GLU A 36 6.97 -10.42 1.06
C GLU A 36 7.48 -11.63 1.84
N SER A 37 6.76 -12.75 1.85
CA SER A 37 7.16 -13.97 2.56
C SER A 37 8.17 -14.82 1.79
N ASP A 38 8.22 -14.70 0.47
CA ASP A 38 9.11 -15.49 -0.37
C ASP A 38 10.57 -15.08 -0.22
N ILE A 39 11.49 -16.04 -0.31
CA ILE A 39 12.92 -15.80 -0.09
C ILE A 39 13.61 -15.27 -1.34
N ASP A 40 13.11 -15.66 -2.51
CA ASP A 40 13.70 -15.32 -3.80
C ASP A 40 13.29 -13.93 -4.27
N THR A 41 12.26 -13.32 -3.67
CA THR A 41 11.86 -11.95 -3.98
C THR A 41 12.89 -10.95 -3.49
N LEU A 42 13.27 -10.02 -4.38
CA LEU A 42 14.24 -9.00 -4.02
C LEU A 42 13.54 -7.90 -3.21
N LYS A 43 13.87 -7.85 -1.92
CA LYS A 43 13.30 -6.89 -0.96
C LYS A 43 14.24 -5.71 -0.79
N LEU A 44 13.86 -4.56 -1.33
CA LEU A 44 14.55 -3.31 -1.12
C LEU A 44 13.92 -2.58 0.06
N ASN A 45 14.75 -2.31 1.07
CA ASN A 45 14.46 -1.32 2.09
C ASN A 45 15.54 -0.24 2.00
N ALA A 46 15.48 0.55 0.94
CA ALA A 46 16.40 1.67 0.82
C ALA A 46 15.97 2.72 1.84
N SER A 47 16.85 3.06 2.79
CA SER A 47 16.65 4.12 3.80
C SER A 47 16.51 5.54 3.20
N ILE A 48 16.20 5.64 1.92
CA ILE A 48 16.02 6.86 1.14
C ILE A 48 14.82 7.61 1.71
N GLY A 49 15.08 8.78 2.30
CA GLY A 49 14.05 9.56 3.00
C GLY A 49 13.56 8.92 4.30
N SER A 50 14.46 8.32 5.07
CA SER A 50 14.17 7.89 6.44
C SER A 50 14.55 8.95 7.48
N LEU A 51 13.76 9.06 8.55
CA LEU A 51 14.01 9.94 9.69
C LEU A 51 13.96 9.12 10.98
N ALA A 52 14.95 9.30 11.85
CA ALA A 52 14.95 8.67 13.16
C ALA A 52 13.94 9.33 14.10
N ILE A 53 13.14 8.52 14.77
CA ILE A 53 12.17 8.95 15.78
C ILE A 53 12.91 9.17 17.10
N GLN A 54 12.68 10.33 17.70
CA GLN A 54 13.14 10.67 19.06
C GLN A 54 12.02 10.48 20.10
N GLY A 55 10.75 10.47 19.65
CA GLY A 55 9.61 10.18 20.52
C GLY A 55 8.29 10.13 19.77
N ILE A 56 7.34 9.32 20.24
CA ILE A 56 5.94 9.30 19.77
C ILE A 56 5.01 9.53 20.96
N SER A 57 4.50 10.76 21.09
CA SER A 57 3.59 11.14 22.17
C SER A 57 2.24 10.43 22.04
N ILE A 58 1.86 9.69 23.10
CA ILE A 58 0.50 9.14 23.23
C ILE A 58 -0.45 10.22 23.77
N ALA A 59 -0.01 11.02 24.73
CA ALA A 59 -0.81 12.06 25.37
C ALA A 59 -1.26 13.17 24.40
N SER A 60 -0.46 13.44 23.37
CA SER A 60 -0.75 14.44 22.33
C SER A 60 -1.30 13.83 21.05
N ASN A 61 -1.96 12.66 21.12
CA ASN A 61 -2.55 11.96 19.97
C ASN A 61 -1.57 11.82 18.78
N GLY A 62 -0.41 11.21 19.01
CA GLY A 62 0.47 10.75 17.93
C GLY A 62 1.39 11.83 17.36
N VAL A 63 1.73 12.85 18.15
CA VAL A 63 2.83 13.76 17.80
C VAL A 63 4.14 13.01 17.85
N VAL A 64 4.85 12.98 16.73
CA VAL A 64 6.16 12.35 16.55
C VAL A 64 7.22 13.45 16.52
N THR A 65 8.28 13.25 17.29
CA THR A 65 9.47 14.12 17.31
C THR A 65 10.59 13.47 16.50
N VAL A 66 11.18 14.26 15.60
CA VAL A 66 12.30 13.90 14.73
C VAL A 66 13.34 15.02 14.74
N ALA A 67 14.55 14.75 14.24
CA ALA A 67 15.61 15.76 14.19
C ALA A 67 15.26 16.98 13.32
N SER A 68 14.56 16.76 12.19
CA SER A 68 14.07 17.84 11.32
C SER A 68 12.88 17.36 10.49
N THR A 69 11.92 18.24 10.25
CA THR A 69 10.75 18.03 9.37
C THR A 69 10.90 18.70 8.00
N ALA A 70 12.08 19.23 7.65
CA ALA A 70 12.29 20.01 6.42
C ALA A 70 11.91 19.26 5.13
N THR A 71 12.12 17.94 5.13
CA THR A 71 11.80 17.03 4.01
C THR A 71 10.35 16.56 3.99
N LEU A 72 9.59 16.81 5.06
CA LEU A 72 8.18 16.43 5.19
C LEU A 72 7.27 17.59 4.78
N LYS A 73 6.13 17.27 4.15
CA LYS A 73 5.04 18.21 3.91
C LYS A 73 3.77 17.71 4.57
N THR A 74 2.94 18.65 5.03
CA THR A 74 1.60 18.32 5.53
C THR A 74 0.80 17.67 4.41
N GLY A 75 0.23 16.50 4.71
CA GLY A 75 -0.49 15.68 3.75
C GLY A 75 0.29 14.48 3.21
N ASP A 76 1.60 14.41 3.45
CA ASP A 76 2.43 13.24 3.10
C ASP A 76 1.98 11.98 3.87
N TYR A 77 2.29 10.80 3.30
CA TYR A 77 2.12 9.52 3.97
C TYR A 77 3.46 9.04 4.54
N VAL A 78 3.49 8.78 5.85
CA VAL A 78 4.66 8.22 6.53
C VAL A 78 4.35 6.81 7.02
N THR A 79 5.34 5.92 6.96
CA THR A 79 5.27 4.57 7.51
C THR A 79 6.24 4.45 8.67
N ILE A 80 5.79 3.91 9.79
CA ILE A 80 6.60 3.77 11.01
C ILE A 80 7.10 2.33 11.13
N THR A 81 8.39 2.16 11.40
CA THR A 81 9.02 0.87 11.66
C THR A 81 9.93 0.96 12.88
N GLY A 82 10.23 -0.19 13.50
CA GLY A 82 11.19 -0.27 14.60
C GLY A 82 10.81 0.51 15.87
N ALA A 83 9.54 0.91 16.05
CA ALA A 83 9.09 1.58 17.28
C ALA A 83 9.30 0.65 18.48
N ASN A 84 10.07 1.11 19.47
CA ASN A 84 10.54 0.31 20.61
C ASN A 84 9.52 0.14 21.75
N ALA A 85 8.30 0.66 21.60
CA ALA A 85 7.25 0.58 22.61
C ALA A 85 5.91 0.15 22.02
N ASN A 86 4.99 -0.25 22.90
CA ASN A 86 3.65 -0.72 22.53
C ASN A 86 2.69 0.45 22.24
N THR A 87 3.12 1.39 21.40
CA THR A 87 2.25 2.41 20.81
C THR A 87 1.34 1.75 19.77
N ARG A 88 0.05 2.04 19.83
CA ARG A 88 -0.99 1.43 19.02
C ARG A 88 -1.87 2.47 18.36
N VAL A 89 -2.37 2.16 17.18
CA VAL A 89 -3.42 2.91 16.49
C VAL A 89 -4.50 1.93 16.05
N GLY A 90 -5.76 2.23 16.36
CA GLY A 90 -6.87 1.32 16.03
C GLY A 90 -6.77 -0.07 16.67
N GLY A 91 -6.12 -0.19 17.84
CA GLY A 91 -5.92 -1.45 18.55
C GLY A 91 -4.76 -2.31 18.04
N ILE A 92 -4.14 -1.95 16.91
CA ILE A 92 -3.01 -2.66 16.30
C ILE A 92 -1.72 -1.88 16.61
N GLY A 93 -0.58 -2.58 16.73
CA GLY A 93 0.73 -1.96 16.91
C GLY A 93 1.07 -0.99 15.77
N ILE A 94 1.78 0.09 16.08
CA ILE A 94 2.09 1.16 15.12
C ILE A 94 3.10 0.75 14.03
N ASN A 95 3.91 -0.29 14.28
CA ASN A 95 4.92 -0.77 13.35
C ASN A 95 4.29 -1.34 12.07
N GLY A 96 4.81 -0.93 10.92
CA GLY A 96 4.32 -1.29 9.59
C GLY A 96 3.04 -0.57 9.17
N GLN A 97 2.52 0.35 9.99
CA GLN A 97 1.35 1.17 9.64
C GLN A 97 1.78 2.49 9.01
N SER A 98 0.93 2.96 8.10
CA SER A 98 1.14 4.22 7.40
C SER A 98 0.04 5.22 7.74
N PHE A 99 0.43 6.48 7.92
CA PHE A 99 -0.45 7.56 8.33
C PHE A 99 -0.23 8.80 7.49
N ARG A 100 -1.32 9.52 7.23
CA ARG A 100 -1.25 10.88 6.72
C ARG A 100 -0.82 11.82 7.84
N ILE A 101 0.11 12.73 7.57
CA ILE A 101 0.69 13.59 8.59
C ILE A 101 0.31 15.07 8.47
N THR A 102 0.42 15.78 9.59
CA THR A 102 0.40 17.25 9.64
C THR A 102 1.71 17.72 10.28
N VAL A 103 2.51 18.52 9.57
CA VAL A 103 3.73 19.10 10.15
C VAL A 103 3.34 20.19 11.14
N VAL A 104 3.83 20.10 12.37
CA VAL A 104 3.47 21.02 13.46
C VAL A 104 4.55 22.10 13.60
N ASN A 105 5.82 21.70 13.58
CA ASN A 105 6.95 22.61 13.62
C ASN A 105 8.19 21.96 12.99
N ALA A 106 9.36 22.59 13.14
CA ALA A 106 10.62 22.15 12.54
C ALA A 106 11.14 20.77 13.01
N SER A 107 10.65 20.26 14.15
CA SER A 107 11.08 18.98 14.73
C SER A 107 9.93 18.03 15.05
N THR A 108 8.67 18.45 14.89
CA THR A 108 7.52 17.60 15.17
C THR A 108 6.45 17.60 14.08
N PHE A 109 5.81 16.46 13.91
CA PHE A 109 4.64 16.28 13.07
C PHE A 109 3.62 15.39 13.79
N GLN A 110 2.35 15.51 13.44
CA GLN A 110 1.27 14.72 14.01
C GLN A 110 0.85 13.62 13.04
N LEU A 111 0.76 12.39 13.54
CA LEU A 111 0.03 11.30 12.89
C LEU A 111 -1.45 11.63 13.04
N ASN A 112 -2.19 11.83 11.95
CA ASN A 112 -3.61 12.20 11.99
C ASN A 112 -4.50 11.01 12.42
N ALA A 113 -4.13 10.32 13.50
CA ALA A 113 -4.76 9.14 14.04
C ALA A 113 -4.61 9.12 15.57
N LYS A 114 -5.60 8.57 16.26
CA LYS A 114 -5.56 8.44 17.72
C LYS A 114 -4.56 7.37 18.13
N THR A 115 -3.48 7.77 18.78
CA THR A 115 -2.55 6.84 19.41
C THR A 115 -3.06 6.40 20.79
N THR A 116 -2.80 5.15 21.10
CA THR A 116 -3.14 4.47 22.35
C THR A 116 -1.94 3.62 22.75
N GLY A 117 -1.94 3.06 23.96
CA GLY A 117 -0.85 2.19 24.40
C GLY A 117 -0.49 2.45 25.86
N THR A 118 0.39 1.59 26.38
CA THR A 118 0.86 1.64 27.77
C THR A 118 2.19 2.37 27.92
N ALA A 119 2.94 2.57 26.84
CA ALA A 119 4.25 3.23 26.85
C ALA A 119 4.52 3.99 25.53
N THR A 120 5.06 5.21 25.66
CA THR A 120 5.50 6.07 24.55
C THR A 120 6.77 5.50 23.91
N ALA A 121 6.80 5.38 22.58
CA ALA A 121 8.00 4.98 21.86
C ALA A 121 9.05 6.10 21.87
N THR A 122 10.31 5.78 22.13
CA THR A 122 11.45 6.71 22.18
C THR A 122 12.48 6.46 21.07
N ALA A 123 12.31 5.39 20.31
CA ALA A 123 13.11 5.07 19.14
C ALA A 123 12.23 4.44 18.06
N GLY A 124 12.67 4.56 16.81
CA GLY A 124 12.04 4.00 15.62
C GLY A 124 12.47 4.75 14.37
N THR A 125 11.95 4.35 13.22
CA THR A 125 12.24 4.97 11.93
C THR A 125 10.94 5.37 11.24
N VAL A 126 10.92 6.58 10.71
CA VAL A 126 9.87 7.09 9.83
C VAL A 126 10.37 6.98 8.41
N HIS A 127 9.60 6.34 7.55
CA HIS A 127 9.88 6.28 6.13
C HIS A 127 8.81 7.05 5.36
N MET A 128 9.24 7.94 4.48
CA MET A 128 8.36 8.75 3.66
C MET A 128 8.70 8.55 2.18
N LEU A 129 7.67 8.59 1.32
CA LEU A 129 7.87 8.62 -0.11
C LEU A 129 7.03 9.76 -0.68
N ASN A 130 7.70 10.85 -1.02
CA ASN A 130 7.11 12.11 -1.44
C ASN A 130 7.81 12.65 -2.70
N ALA A 131 7.41 13.84 -3.14
CA ALA A 131 7.95 14.43 -4.36
C ALA A 131 9.47 14.69 -4.29
N GLY A 132 10.09 14.76 -3.11
CA GLY A 132 11.53 14.98 -2.99
C GLY A 132 12.37 13.74 -3.29
N ASN A 133 11.86 12.54 -3.03
CA ASN A 133 12.63 11.29 -3.10
C ASN A 133 12.06 10.24 -4.06
N VAL A 134 10.87 10.45 -4.63
CA VAL A 134 10.20 9.48 -5.49
C VAL A 134 11.05 9.00 -6.69
N ILE A 135 11.78 9.90 -7.35
CA ILE A 135 12.66 9.53 -8.49
C ILE A 135 13.82 8.65 -8.02
N GLU A 136 14.42 8.95 -6.87
CA GLU A 136 15.55 8.19 -6.34
C GLU A 136 15.13 6.76 -5.99
N VAL A 137 13.98 6.60 -5.34
CA VAL A 137 13.41 5.29 -5.03
C VAL A 137 13.05 4.50 -6.29
N LEU A 138 12.40 5.13 -7.27
CA LEU A 138 12.08 4.48 -8.55
C LEU A 138 13.34 4.06 -9.32
N THR A 139 14.40 4.87 -9.26
CA THR A 139 15.69 4.55 -9.86
C THR A 139 16.36 3.37 -9.16
N ALA A 140 16.31 3.31 -7.82
CA ALA A 140 16.83 2.18 -7.04
C ALA A 140 16.10 0.87 -7.39
N ILE A 141 14.77 0.90 -7.52
CA ILE A 141 13.97 -0.26 -7.94
C ILE A 141 14.34 -0.69 -9.37
N TYR A 142 14.47 0.27 -10.28
CA TYR A 142 14.82 -0.03 -11.67
C TYR A 142 16.20 -0.67 -11.81
N ASN A 143 17.19 -0.19 -11.06
CA ASN A 143 18.55 -0.73 -11.06
C ASN A 143 18.64 -2.11 -10.41
N ALA A 144 17.79 -2.38 -9.43
CA ALA A 144 17.73 -3.66 -8.75
C ALA A 144 16.99 -4.74 -9.57
N CYS A 145 16.16 -4.34 -10.52
CA CYS A 145 15.40 -5.27 -11.35
C CYS A 145 16.31 -6.04 -12.32
N PRO A 146 16.20 -7.38 -12.41
CA PRO A 146 16.97 -8.17 -13.38
C PRO A 146 16.70 -7.73 -14.82
N ASP A 147 17.75 -7.66 -15.65
CA ASP A 147 17.64 -7.14 -17.03
C ASP A 147 16.61 -7.91 -17.89
N LYS A 148 16.50 -9.22 -17.69
CA LYS A 148 15.52 -10.07 -18.39
C LYS A 148 14.06 -9.65 -18.13
N VAL A 149 13.79 -9.11 -16.94
CA VAL A 149 12.47 -8.68 -16.50
C VAL A 149 12.25 -7.23 -16.91
N LYS A 150 13.27 -6.39 -16.71
CA LYS A 150 13.27 -4.95 -17.00
C LYS A 150 12.99 -4.64 -18.47
N HIS A 151 13.52 -5.44 -19.40
CA HIS A 151 13.36 -5.21 -20.83
C HIS A 151 12.12 -5.87 -21.44
N ALA A 152 11.34 -6.63 -20.67
CA ALA A 152 10.09 -7.19 -21.15
C ALA A 152 9.03 -6.09 -21.38
N ASP A 153 8.12 -6.35 -22.33
CA ASP A 153 7.04 -5.43 -22.70
C ASP A 153 5.89 -5.42 -21.68
N ASP A 154 5.75 -6.51 -20.91
CA ASP A 154 4.72 -6.70 -19.90
C ASP A 154 5.18 -6.29 -18.48
N PHE A 155 6.34 -5.64 -18.36
CA PHE A 155 6.87 -5.12 -17.12
C PHE A 155 6.15 -3.84 -16.69
N PHE A 156 5.74 -3.79 -15.43
CA PHE A 156 5.09 -2.63 -14.84
C PHE A 156 5.50 -2.43 -13.38
N LEU A 157 5.36 -1.19 -12.91
CA LEU A 157 5.48 -0.85 -11.50
C LEU A 157 4.09 -0.59 -10.93
N ALA A 158 3.65 -1.43 -10.00
CA ALA A 158 2.46 -1.20 -9.20
C ALA A 158 2.77 -0.17 -8.12
N ILE A 159 2.05 0.96 -8.15
CA ILE A 159 2.22 2.04 -7.19
C ILE A 159 0.87 2.44 -6.54
N PRO A 160 0.86 2.79 -5.26
CA PRO A 160 -0.27 3.43 -4.60
C PRO A 160 -0.50 4.86 -5.13
N MET A 161 -1.75 5.31 -5.01
CA MET A 161 -2.22 6.64 -5.48
C MET A 161 -1.36 7.80 -4.97
N HIS A 162 -0.94 7.77 -3.70
CA HIS A 162 -0.13 8.88 -3.15
C HIS A 162 1.27 8.96 -3.77
N ILE A 163 1.84 7.84 -4.23
CA ILE A 163 3.13 7.83 -4.95
C ILE A 163 2.94 8.33 -6.38
N ALA A 164 1.82 7.97 -7.03
CA ALA A 164 1.48 8.49 -8.35
C ALA A 164 1.37 10.02 -8.32
N ASP A 165 0.69 10.58 -7.32
CA ASP A 165 0.58 12.02 -7.13
C ASP A 165 1.92 12.68 -6.78
N ALA A 166 2.72 12.05 -5.92
CA ALA A 166 4.07 12.53 -5.60
C ALA A 166 4.98 12.57 -6.85
N TYR A 167 4.87 11.57 -7.73
CA TYR A 167 5.60 11.53 -9.00
C TYR A 167 5.13 12.61 -9.98
N ARG A 168 3.81 12.81 -10.12
CA ARG A 168 3.23 13.90 -10.93
C ARG A 168 3.71 15.27 -10.43
N LEU A 169 3.72 15.49 -9.12
CA LEU A 169 4.16 16.75 -8.51
C LEU A 169 5.66 16.97 -8.69
N ASN A 170 6.49 15.93 -8.56
CA ASN A 170 7.92 16.03 -8.86
C ASN A 170 8.16 16.41 -10.33
N LEU A 171 7.46 15.77 -11.27
CA LEU A 171 7.59 16.07 -12.70
C LEU A 171 7.16 17.51 -13.02
N ALA A 172 6.09 17.99 -12.37
CA ALA A 172 5.63 19.37 -12.51
C ALA A 172 6.63 20.39 -11.93
N ALA A 173 7.28 20.06 -10.80
CA ALA A 173 8.27 20.92 -10.16
C ALA A 173 9.60 21.00 -10.93
N ASN A 174 10.03 19.90 -11.57
CA ASN A 174 11.30 19.80 -12.29
C ASN A 174 11.22 20.16 -13.77
N SER A 175 10.02 20.37 -14.32
CA SER A 175 9.83 20.85 -15.68
C SER A 175 10.20 22.33 -15.77
N THR A 176 11.05 22.71 -16.72
CA THR A 176 11.59 24.07 -16.95
C THR A 176 10.57 25.13 -17.42
N GLY A 177 9.28 24.93 -17.14
CA GLY A 177 8.21 25.86 -17.48
C GLY A 177 7.00 25.68 -16.57
N LEU A 178 6.48 26.80 -16.05
CA LEU A 178 5.30 26.86 -15.17
C LEU A 178 4.05 26.17 -15.73
N GLY A 179 4.00 25.95 -17.05
CA GLY A 179 2.93 25.24 -17.75
C GLY A 179 2.76 23.77 -17.35
N ALA A 180 3.74 23.12 -16.72
CA ALA A 180 3.64 21.70 -16.39
C ALA A 180 2.52 21.36 -15.39
N TYR A 181 2.19 22.30 -14.49
CA TYR A 181 1.03 22.20 -13.59
C TYR A 181 -0.32 22.37 -14.31
N PHE A 182 -0.31 22.90 -15.54
CA PHE A 182 -1.51 23.27 -16.31
C PHE A 182 -1.63 22.52 -17.65
N THR A 183 -0.66 21.67 -17.98
CA THR A 183 -0.69 20.82 -19.18
C THR A 183 -1.51 19.56 -18.90
N GLY A 184 -2.22 19.07 -19.92
CA GLY A 184 -3.10 17.90 -19.81
C GLY A 184 -2.41 16.64 -19.29
N GLU A 185 -3.23 15.65 -18.95
CA GLU A 185 -2.82 14.41 -18.29
C GLU A 185 -1.72 13.68 -19.08
N LYS A 186 -0.50 13.67 -18.51
CA LYS A 186 0.63 12.93 -19.08
C LYS A 186 0.51 11.45 -18.69
N PRO A 187 0.81 10.52 -19.61
CA PRO A 187 0.84 9.10 -19.26
C PRO A 187 1.86 8.86 -18.16
N LEU A 188 1.48 8.11 -17.14
CA LEU A 188 2.34 7.83 -16.00
C LEU A 188 3.36 6.76 -16.39
N ASN A 189 4.52 7.21 -16.87
CA ASN A 189 5.63 6.35 -17.24
C ASN A 189 6.94 6.81 -16.59
N PHE A 190 7.83 5.86 -16.33
CA PHE A 190 9.17 6.09 -15.82
C PHE A 190 10.16 5.35 -16.72
N LEU A 191 11.06 6.10 -17.37
CA LEU A 191 12.02 5.54 -18.33
C LEU A 191 11.38 4.65 -19.42
N GLY A 192 10.14 4.98 -19.83
CA GLY A 192 9.37 4.21 -20.81
C GLY A 192 8.63 2.98 -20.26
N LYS A 193 8.71 2.71 -18.95
CA LYS A 193 7.95 1.63 -18.28
C LYS A 193 6.67 2.17 -17.64
N ALA A 194 5.61 1.37 -17.69
CA ALA A 194 4.29 1.77 -17.21
C ALA A 194 4.22 1.77 -15.69
N LEU A 195 3.75 2.89 -15.11
CA LEU A 195 3.39 2.98 -13.70
C LEU A 195 1.89 2.79 -13.58
N ILE A 196 1.48 1.70 -12.94
CA ILE A 196 0.06 1.38 -12.74
C ILE A 196 -0.34 1.86 -11.35
N GLU A 197 -1.22 2.85 -11.33
CA GLU A 197 -1.83 3.36 -10.10
C GLU A 197 -2.89 2.37 -9.60
N MET A 198 -2.71 1.88 -8.37
CA MET A 198 -3.60 0.90 -7.77
C MET A 198 -4.37 1.53 -6.58
N PRO A 199 -5.71 1.61 -6.65
CA PRO A 199 -6.51 2.00 -5.50
C PRO A 199 -6.37 0.92 -4.42
N TYR A 200 -6.20 1.34 -3.16
CA TYR A 200 -6.09 0.42 -2.00
C TYR A 200 -4.82 -0.44 -1.94
N PHE A 201 -3.70 0.01 -2.51
CA PHE A 201 -2.40 -0.59 -2.27
C PHE A 201 -1.80 -0.15 -0.92
N ASN A 202 -0.89 -0.93 -0.32
CA ASN A 202 -0.21 -0.52 0.91
C ASN A 202 0.58 0.78 0.65
N HIS A 203 0.47 1.76 1.54
CA HIS A 203 1.22 3.01 1.37
C HIS A 203 2.73 2.75 1.47
N ASN A 204 3.52 3.62 0.81
CA ASN A 204 4.98 3.55 0.69
C ASN A 204 5.54 2.20 0.22
N THR A 205 4.71 1.35 -0.41
CA THR A 205 5.10 0.07 -0.99
C THR A 205 5.05 0.18 -2.51
N ILE A 206 6.07 -0.32 -3.21
CA ILE A 206 6.10 -0.41 -4.68
C ILE A 206 6.45 -1.84 -5.04
N VAL A 207 5.77 -2.40 -6.04
CA VAL A 207 6.10 -3.73 -6.58
C VAL A 207 6.41 -3.60 -8.07
N ALA A 208 7.59 -4.04 -8.46
CA ALA A 208 7.99 -4.13 -9.86
C ALA A 208 7.95 -5.60 -10.28
N VAL A 209 7.11 -5.91 -11.28
CA VAL A 209 6.85 -7.29 -11.72
C VAL A 209 6.34 -7.31 -13.16
N ARG A 210 6.36 -8.48 -13.79
CA ARG A 210 5.70 -8.75 -15.07
C ARG A 210 4.27 -9.18 -14.86
N LYS A 211 3.36 -8.76 -15.74
CA LYS A 211 1.95 -9.19 -15.69
C LYS A 211 1.83 -10.71 -15.82
N SER A 212 2.65 -11.33 -16.67
CA SER A 212 2.68 -12.79 -16.89
C SER A 212 3.12 -13.60 -15.67
N ASN A 213 3.77 -12.96 -14.68
CA ASN A 213 4.23 -13.64 -13.47
C ASN A 213 3.16 -13.65 -12.36
N LEU A 214 2.04 -12.95 -12.53
CA LEU A 214 0.96 -12.88 -11.55
C LEU A 214 -0.21 -13.76 -11.97
N PHE A 215 -0.66 -14.63 -11.06
CA PHE A 215 -1.74 -15.58 -11.29
C PHE A 215 -2.91 -15.31 -10.34
N PHE A 216 -4.10 -15.36 -10.91
CA PHE A 216 -5.35 -15.42 -10.17
C PHE A 216 -5.92 -16.82 -10.34
N GLY A 217 -5.90 -17.58 -9.25
CA GLY A 217 -6.42 -18.94 -9.19
C GLY A 217 -7.92 -18.94 -8.90
N THR A 218 -8.66 -19.71 -9.69
CA THR A 218 -10.04 -20.06 -9.40
C THR A 218 -10.14 -21.57 -9.28
N ASP A 219 -11.00 -22.06 -8.39
CA ASP A 219 -11.25 -23.50 -8.31
C ASP A 219 -11.91 -24.02 -9.61
N LEU A 220 -11.54 -25.24 -10.03
CA LEU A 220 -11.70 -25.67 -11.40
C LEU A 220 -13.11 -26.16 -11.73
N LEU A 221 -13.92 -26.70 -10.81
CA LEU A 221 -15.18 -27.31 -11.26
C LEU A 221 -16.35 -27.46 -10.27
N SER A 222 -16.22 -27.24 -8.96
CA SER A 222 -17.30 -27.67 -8.03
C SER A 222 -18.08 -26.55 -7.32
N ASP A 223 -17.46 -25.40 -7.02
CA ASP A 223 -18.07 -24.42 -6.10
C ASP A 223 -18.80 -23.24 -6.75
N PHE A 224 -18.81 -23.15 -8.09
CA PHE A 224 -19.69 -22.20 -8.80
C PHE A 224 -21.20 -22.53 -8.67
N ASN A 225 -21.56 -23.65 -8.01
CA ASN A 225 -22.93 -24.16 -7.98
C ASN A 225 -23.74 -23.86 -6.71
N SER A 226 -23.18 -23.25 -5.65
CA SER A 226 -23.95 -22.95 -4.44
C SER A 226 -24.43 -21.50 -4.40
N VAL A 227 -25.33 -21.15 -5.33
CA VAL A 227 -26.08 -19.90 -5.29
C VAL A 227 -27.42 -20.16 -4.62
N GLN A 228 -27.64 -19.58 -3.45
CA GLN A 228 -28.91 -19.71 -2.71
C GLN A 228 -29.60 -18.36 -2.62
N VAL A 229 -30.85 -18.34 -3.07
CA VAL A 229 -31.77 -17.22 -2.94
C VAL A 229 -32.79 -17.60 -1.88
N VAL A 230 -32.86 -16.83 -0.79
CA VAL A 230 -33.82 -17.07 0.30
C VAL A 230 -34.75 -15.87 0.40
N ASP A 231 -36.05 -16.13 0.23
CA ASP A 231 -37.10 -15.16 0.51
C ASP A 231 -37.37 -15.10 2.02
N MET A 232 -37.10 -13.95 2.64
CA MET A 232 -37.31 -13.76 4.09
C MET A 232 -38.77 -13.53 4.43
N ARG A 233 -39.66 -13.36 3.45
CA ARG A 233 -41.10 -13.24 3.69
C ARG A 233 -41.68 -14.51 4.31
N ALA A 234 -41.18 -15.68 3.90
CA ALA A 234 -41.65 -16.96 4.41
C ALA A 234 -41.09 -17.31 5.80
N SER A 235 -39.90 -16.80 6.16
CA SER A 235 -39.21 -17.17 7.41
C SER A 235 -39.34 -16.12 8.53
N THR A 236 -39.18 -14.83 8.22
CA THR A 236 -39.14 -13.75 9.22
C THR A 236 -40.19 -12.66 8.94
N ALA A 237 -41.06 -12.86 7.96
CA ALA A 237 -42.08 -11.90 7.51
C ALA A 237 -41.54 -10.52 7.11
N ASP A 238 -40.24 -10.42 6.85
CA ASP A 238 -39.57 -9.20 6.38
C ASP A 238 -39.57 -9.17 4.85
N GLN A 239 -39.85 -8.02 4.24
CA GLN A 239 -39.88 -7.85 2.78
C GLN A 239 -38.46 -7.72 2.21
N LYS A 240 -37.65 -8.77 2.39
CA LYS A 240 -36.25 -8.80 1.94
C LYS A 240 -35.92 -10.13 1.31
N VAL A 241 -35.20 -10.10 0.20
CA VAL A 241 -34.59 -11.29 -0.40
C VAL A 241 -33.10 -11.26 -0.02
N ARG A 242 -32.59 -12.36 0.52
CA ARG A 242 -31.16 -12.53 0.79
C ARG A 242 -30.57 -13.48 -0.24
N TYR A 243 -29.37 -13.14 -0.70
CA TYR A 243 -28.60 -13.93 -1.64
C TYR A 243 -27.28 -14.35 -0.98
N ARG A 244 -26.90 -15.61 -1.16
CA ARG A 244 -25.57 -16.12 -0.80
C ARG A 244 -24.95 -16.82 -1.99
N SER A 245 -23.71 -16.47 -2.30
CA SER A 245 -22.84 -17.21 -3.21
C SER A 245 -21.50 -17.45 -2.52
N ASN A 246 -20.94 -18.63 -2.70
CA ASN A 246 -19.61 -18.96 -2.23
C ASN A 246 -18.69 -19.04 -3.46
N PHE A 247 -17.47 -18.51 -3.34
CA PHE A 247 -16.44 -18.57 -4.37
C PHE A 247 -15.13 -18.91 -3.70
N ALA A 248 -14.34 -19.79 -4.33
CA ALA A 248 -12.96 -20.06 -3.96
C ALA A 248 -12.04 -19.32 -4.93
N VAL A 249 -11.19 -18.45 -4.38
CA VAL A 249 -10.24 -17.65 -5.13
C VAL A 249 -8.88 -17.73 -4.44
N ASP A 250 -7.82 -17.75 -5.24
CA ASP A 250 -6.45 -17.73 -4.75
C ASP A 250 -5.58 -16.78 -5.59
N VAL A 251 -4.46 -16.31 -5.03
CA VAL A 251 -3.51 -15.42 -5.70
C VAL A 251 -2.11 -15.98 -5.56
N ASN A 252 -1.37 -16.07 -6.67
CA ASN A 252 -0.03 -16.65 -6.66
C ASN A 252 0.87 -15.99 -7.71
N PHE A 253 2.18 -16.25 -7.65
CA PHE A 253 3.17 -15.87 -8.65
C PHE A 253 4.06 -17.07 -9.01
N ALA A 254 4.71 -17.06 -10.18
CA ALA A 254 5.54 -18.19 -10.62
C ALA A 254 6.99 -18.08 -10.14
N PHE A 255 7.61 -16.90 -10.31
CA PHE A 255 9.04 -16.71 -10.06
C PHE A 255 9.27 -15.51 -9.14
N GLY A 256 9.70 -15.78 -7.90
CA GLY A 256 10.02 -14.74 -6.92
C GLY A 256 11.21 -13.87 -7.32
N GLY A 257 12.25 -14.48 -7.90
CA GLY A 257 13.45 -13.79 -8.38
C GLY A 257 13.24 -12.79 -9.51
N GLU A 258 12.03 -12.71 -10.06
CA GLU A 258 11.63 -11.71 -11.07
C GLU A 258 10.78 -10.58 -10.50
N ILE A 259 10.62 -10.55 -9.18
CA ILE A 259 9.83 -9.55 -8.46
C ILE A 259 10.76 -8.74 -7.58
N VAL A 260 10.66 -7.41 -7.70
CA VAL A 260 11.30 -6.48 -6.77
C VAL A 260 10.21 -5.79 -5.96
N VAL A 261 10.30 -5.92 -4.64
CA VAL A 261 9.42 -5.21 -3.70
C VAL A 261 10.23 -4.15 -2.98
N TYR A 262 9.76 -2.92 -3.05
CA TYR A 262 10.21 -1.86 -2.18
C TYR A 262 9.22 -1.69 -1.03
N ARG A 263 9.73 -1.81 0.20
CA ARG A 263 8.96 -1.53 1.41
C ARG A 263 9.87 -0.99 2.52
N PRO A 264 9.43 0.05 3.23
CA PRO A 264 10.09 0.51 4.46
C PRO A 264 9.96 -0.45 5.65
#